data_AF-A0A522E8M4-F1
#
_entry.id   AF-A0A522E8M4-F1
#
_cell.length_a   1.000
_cell.length_b   1.000
_cell.length_c   1.000
_cell.angle_alpha   90.00
_cell.angle_beta   90.00
_cell.angle_gamma   90.00
#
_symmetry.space_group_name_H-M   'P 1'
#
loop_
_entity.id
_entity.type
_entity.pdbx_description
1 polymer ?
#
loop_
_entity_poly.entity_id
_entity_poly.type
_entity_poly.pdbx_seq_one_letter_code
_entity_poly.pdbx_strand_id
1 'polypeptide(L)'
;MTRVCTSCRKEVEDWNERCKGCGFTLELVPDDRHKARYLRGPSLGALLWTQGWTFGARLYVWFLISLIPVFGLVALFVGLFFGRRLSWKYGGWSDWEEYVARMRLMDMIGVVWIVLLGAIYLYARFF
;
A
#
# COMPACT_ATOMS: atom_id res chain seq x y z
N MET A 1 -5.08 -13.00 6.01
CA MET A 1 -6.32 -13.80 5.90
C MET A 1 -7.53 -12.95 6.22
N THR A 2 -8.21 -12.46 5.19
CA THR A 2 -9.53 -11.84 5.28
C THR A 2 -10.54 -12.89 5.75
N ARG A 3 -11.30 -12.62 6.81
CA ARG A 3 -12.32 -13.55 7.32
C ARG A 3 -13.48 -13.59 6.33
N VAL A 4 -13.51 -14.61 5.49
CA VAL A 4 -14.67 -14.91 4.62
C VAL A 4 -15.77 -15.50 5.50
N CYS A 5 -17.01 -15.05 5.31
CA CYS A 5 -18.18 -15.63 5.99
C CYS A 5 -18.24 -17.14 5.70
N THR A 6 -18.38 -17.96 6.73
CA THR A 6 -18.46 -19.42 6.61
C THR A 6 -19.63 -19.88 5.73
N SER A 7 -20.75 -19.15 5.74
CA SER A 7 -21.89 -19.42 4.85
C SER A 7 -21.54 -19.19 3.38
N CYS A 8 -20.93 -18.06 3.05
CA CYS A 8 -20.55 -17.73 1.67
C CYS A 8 -19.48 -18.68 1.12
N ARG A 9 -18.55 -19.12 1.98
CA ARG A 9 -17.55 -20.12 1.60
C ARG A 9 -18.22 -21.44 1.23
N LYS A 10 -19.15 -21.90 2.07
CA LYS A 10 -19.88 -23.15 1.86
C LYS A 10 -20.72 -23.12 0.57
N GLU A 11 -21.40 -22.01 0.30
CA GLU A 11 -22.19 -21.86 -0.94
C GLU A 11 -21.32 -21.93 -2.20
N VAL A 12 -20.12 -21.36 -2.17
CA VAL A 12 -19.19 -21.41 -3.31
C VAL A 12 -18.57 -22.80 -3.48
N GLU A 13 -18.27 -23.50 -2.38
CA GLU A 13 -17.85 -24.91 -2.44
C GLU A 13 -18.95 -25.79 -3.03
N ASP A 14 -20.20 -25.65 -2.57
CA ASP A 14 -21.36 -26.39 -3.07
C ASP A 14 -21.61 -26.11 -4.57
N TRP A 15 -21.42 -24.87 -5.02
CA TRP A 15 -21.54 -24.51 -6.43
C TRP A 15 -20.39 -25.08 -7.27
N ASN A 16 -19.16 -25.03 -6.77
CA ASN A 16 -18.01 -25.61 -7.45
C ASN A 16 -18.14 -27.12 -7.63
N GLU A 17 -18.72 -27.83 -6.66
CA GLU A 17 -19.01 -29.26 -6.82
C GLU A 17 -20.03 -29.54 -7.93
N ARG A 18 -21.07 -28.72 -8.04
CA ARG A 18 -22.09 -28.84 -9.09
C ARG A 18 -21.55 -28.46 -10.47
N CYS A 19 -20.67 -27.48 -10.55
CA CYS A 19 -20.11 -26.98 -11.80
C CYS A 19 -18.87 -27.75 -12.31
N LYS A 20 -18.44 -28.82 -11.63
CA LYS A 20 -17.29 -29.66 -12.07
C LYS A 20 -17.37 -30.11 -13.53
N GLY A 21 -18.57 -30.37 -14.03
CA GLY A 21 -18.80 -30.79 -15.43
C GLY A 21 -18.74 -29.66 -16.46
N CYS A 22 -18.82 -28.40 -16.03
CA CYS A 22 -18.85 -27.24 -16.91
C CYS A 22 -17.45 -26.67 -17.21
N GLY A 23 -16.41 -27.16 -16.53
CA GLY A 23 -15.03 -26.67 -16.70
C GLY A 23 -14.76 -25.29 -16.09
N PHE A 24 -15.66 -24.77 -15.25
CA PHE A 24 -15.51 -23.47 -14.59
C PHE A 24 -15.39 -23.64 -13.08
N THR A 25 -14.58 -22.78 -12.45
CA THR A 25 -14.40 -22.68 -10.99
C THR A 25 -14.75 -21.28 -10.51
N LEU A 26 -15.62 -21.19 -9.51
CA LEU A 26 -16.00 -19.97 -8.82
C LEU A 26 -14.99 -19.65 -7.73
N GLU A 27 -14.44 -18.44 -7.77
CA GLU A 27 -13.54 -17.90 -6.76
C GLU A 27 -14.14 -16.64 -6.10
N LEU A 28 -14.00 -16.55 -4.78
CA LEU A 28 -14.40 -15.37 -4.01
C LEU A 28 -13.28 -14.34 -4.04
N VAL A 29 -13.37 -13.37 -4.96
CA VAL A 29 -12.45 -12.24 -5.03
C VAL A 29 -12.99 -11.09 -4.15
N PRO A 30 -12.18 -10.45 -3.29
CA PRO A 30 -12.61 -9.31 -2.50
C PRO A 30 -13.09 -8.15 -3.37
N ASP A 31 -14.18 -7.50 -2.97
CA ASP A 31 -14.81 -6.38 -3.68
C ASP A 31 -13.78 -5.29 -4.05
N ASP A 32 -13.74 -4.93 -5.35
CA ASP A 32 -12.89 -3.86 -5.92
C ASP A 32 -12.99 -2.54 -5.15
N ARG A 33 -14.10 -2.31 -4.44
CA ARG A 33 -14.25 -1.16 -3.54
C ARG A 33 -13.21 -1.11 -2.42
N HIS A 34 -12.81 -2.25 -1.85
CA HIS A 34 -11.78 -2.29 -0.81
C HIS A 34 -10.41 -1.95 -1.38
N LYS A 35 -10.09 -2.48 -2.57
CA LYS A 35 -8.88 -2.16 -3.32
C LYS A 35 -8.83 -0.66 -3.66
N ALA A 36 -9.91 -0.12 -4.21
CA ALA A 36 -10.03 1.30 -4.53
C ALA A 36 -9.91 2.20 -3.29
N ARG A 37 -10.50 1.79 -2.15
CA ARG A 37 -10.38 2.50 -0.88
C ARG A 37 -8.94 2.52 -0.37
N TYR A 38 -8.23 1.38 -0.44
CA TYR A 38 -6.83 1.29 -0.03
C TYR A 38 -5.91 2.18 -0.86
N LEU A 39 -6.13 2.22 -2.19
CA LEU A 39 -5.36 3.05 -3.13
C LEU A 39 -5.59 4.55 -2.96
N ARG A 40 -6.74 4.96 -2.41
CA ARG A 40 -7.05 6.36 -2.06
C ARG A 40 -6.54 6.75 -0.67
N GLY A 41 -6.14 5.77 0.15
CA GLY A 41 -5.67 6.03 1.50
C GLY A 41 -4.27 6.67 1.48
N PRO A 42 -3.99 7.60 2.41
CA PRO A 42 -2.66 8.20 2.50
C PRO A 42 -1.61 7.17 2.93
N SER A 43 -0.38 7.35 2.45
CA SER A 43 0.77 6.52 2.85
C SER A 43 1.64 7.27 3.85
N LEU A 44 1.57 6.88 5.13
CA LEU A 44 2.41 7.48 6.18
C LEU A 44 3.90 7.28 5.93
N GLY A 45 4.27 6.22 5.20
CA GLY A 45 5.65 5.99 4.77
C GLY A 45 6.22 7.09 3.88
N ALA A 46 5.38 7.80 3.13
CA ALA A 46 5.81 8.92 2.29
C ALA A 46 6.04 10.20 3.09
N LEU A 47 5.52 10.27 4.31
CA LEU A 47 5.66 11.40 5.22
C LEU A 47 7.07 11.40 5.82
N LEU A 48 7.84 12.46 5.61
CA LEU A 48 9.19 12.65 6.16
C LEU A 48 10.25 11.61 5.73
N TRP A 49 9.90 10.66 4.85
CA TRP A 49 10.79 9.69 4.21
C TRP A 49 10.46 9.54 2.72
N THR A 50 10.21 10.66 2.02
CA THR A 50 9.68 10.65 0.65
C THR A 50 10.61 9.96 -0.37
N GLN A 51 11.93 10.13 -0.24
CA GLN A 51 12.91 9.54 -1.17
C GLN A 51 12.91 8.02 -1.06
N GLY A 52 13.12 7.47 0.14
CA GLY A 52 13.16 6.02 0.30
C GLY A 52 11.80 5.37 0.06
N TRP A 53 10.70 6.09 0.33
CA TRP A 53 9.36 5.62 0.01
C TRP A 53 9.12 5.55 -1.51
N THR A 54 9.42 6.61 -2.26
CA THR A 54 9.25 6.62 -3.73
C THR A 54 10.10 5.56 -4.42
N PHE A 55 11.32 5.30 -3.91
CA PHE A 55 12.15 4.20 -4.36
C PHE A 55 11.49 2.83 -4.05
N GLY A 56 11.06 2.61 -2.81
CA GLY A 56 10.39 1.38 -2.38
C GLY A 56 9.05 1.11 -3.08
N ALA A 57 8.37 2.18 -3.50
CA ALA A 57 7.13 2.18 -4.26
C ALA A 57 7.34 2.02 -5.78
N ARG A 58 8.58 1.81 -6.24
CA ARG A 58 8.95 1.71 -7.67
C ARG A 58 8.56 2.95 -8.48
N LEU A 59 8.52 4.11 -7.85
CA LEU A 59 8.24 5.41 -8.46
C LEU A 59 9.55 6.17 -8.71
N TYR A 60 10.43 5.61 -9.53
CA TYR A 60 11.80 6.10 -9.72
C TYR A 60 11.88 7.53 -10.27
N VAL A 61 10.94 7.93 -11.12
CA VAL A 61 10.85 9.32 -11.60
C VAL A 61 10.56 10.28 -10.44
N TRP A 62 9.63 9.91 -9.55
CA TRP A 62 9.33 10.70 -8.37
C TRP A 62 10.47 10.72 -7.36
N PHE A 63 11.25 9.63 -7.28
CA PHE A 63 12.49 9.61 -6.50
C PHE A 63 13.46 10.69 -7.02
N LEU A 64 13.73 10.74 -8.33
CA LEU A 64 14.62 11.76 -8.91
C LEU A 64 14.09 13.18 -8.67
N ILE A 65 12.78 13.40 -8.84
CA ILE A 65 12.16 14.70 -8.56
C ILE A 65 12.32 15.08 -7.08
N SER A 66 12.18 14.12 -6.17
CA SER A 66 12.27 14.36 -4.72
C SER A 66 13.69 14.71 -4.22
N LEU A 67 14.72 14.48 -5.03
CA LEU A 67 16.10 14.91 -4.73
C LEU A 67 16.30 16.41 -4.95
N ILE A 68 15.45 17.05 -5.76
CA ILE A 68 15.53 18.49 -6.01
C ILE A 68 14.80 19.21 -4.87
N PRO A 69 15.48 20.03 -4.04
CA PRO A 69 14.87 20.61 -2.83
C PRO A 69 13.57 21.37 -3.09
N VAL A 70 13.51 22.11 -4.21
CA VAL A 70 12.33 22.89 -4.62
C VAL A 70 11.12 21.98 -4.92
N PHE A 71 11.35 20.80 -5.50
CA PHE A 71 10.29 19.86 -5.85
C PHE A 71 10.06 18.79 -4.76
N GLY A 72 10.89 18.75 -3.72
CA GLY A 72 10.77 17.79 -2.61
C GLY A 72 9.42 17.86 -1.90
N LEU A 73 8.90 19.08 -1.66
CA LEU A 73 7.58 19.26 -1.06
C LEU A 73 6.45 18.78 -1.97
N VAL A 74 6.57 19.02 -3.29
CA VAL A 74 5.59 18.55 -4.28
C VAL A 74 5.59 17.02 -4.32
N ALA A 75 6.77 16.40 -4.37
CA ALA A 75 6.91 14.96 -4.35
C ALA A 75 6.37 14.34 -3.05
N LEU A 76 6.54 15.02 -1.91
CA LEU A 76 5.97 14.61 -0.62
C LEU A 76 4.44 14.61 -0.66
N PHE A 77 3.81 15.72 -1.09
CA PHE A 77 2.35 15.81 -1.19
C PHE A 77 1.78 14.76 -2.15
N VAL A 78 2.40 14.62 -3.32
CA VAL A 78 1.97 13.62 -4.30
C VAL A 78 2.15 12.20 -3.76
N GLY A 79 3.28 11.90 -3.12
CA GLY A 79 3.57 10.61 -2.51
C GLY A 79 2.59 10.25 -1.38
N LEU A 80 2.27 11.22 -0.52
CA LEU A 80 1.37 11.03 0.61
C LEU A 80 -0.05 10.69 0.16
N PHE A 81 -0.64 11.47 -0.75
CA PHE A 81 -2.06 11.33 -1.11
C PHE A 81 -2.31 10.45 -2.33
N PHE A 82 -1.41 10.49 -3.31
CA PHE A 82 -1.59 9.80 -4.59
C PHE A 82 -0.56 8.70 -4.82
N GLY A 83 0.46 8.59 -3.95
CA GLY A 83 1.58 7.68 -4.15
C GLY A 83 1.14 6.23 -4.30
N ARG A 84 0.22 5.74 -3.47
CA ARG A 84 -0.30 4.36 -3.59
C ARG A 84 -0.94 4.11 -4.95
N ARG A 85 -1.80 5.03 -5.40
CA ARG A 85 -2.44 4.93 -6.71
C ARG A 85 -1.42 4.96 -7.85
N LEU A 86 -0.43 5.86 -7.77
CA LEU A 86 0.62 5.98 -8.77
C LEU A 86 1.52 4.75 -8.80
N SER A 87 1.90 4.23 -7.64
CA SER A 87 2.72 3.03 -7.50
C SER A 87 2.00 1.83 -8.07
N TRP A 88 0.71 1.65 -7.78
CA TRP A 88 -0.07 0.56 -8.37
C TRP A 88 -0.17 0.68 -9.90
N LYS A 89 -0.33 1.89 -10.44
CA LYS A 89 -0.48 2.10 -11.89
C LYS A 89 0.83 2.00 -12.67
N TYR A 90 1.92 2.52 -12.14
CA TYR A 90 3.20 2.70 -12.86
C TYR A 90 4.35 1.87 -12.31
N GLY A 91 4.20 1.27 -11.12
CA GLY A 91 5.25 0.49 -10.46
C GLY A 91 5.40 -0.95 -10.95
N GLY A 92 4.60 -1.38 -11.94
CA GLY A 92 4.72 -2.71 -12.55
C GLY A 92 4.53 -3.86 -11.56
N TRP A 93 3.58 -3.74 -10.64
CA TRP A 93 3.26 -4.79 -9.67
C TRP A 93 2.44 -5.90 -10.35
N SER A 94 2.89 -7.15 -10.21
CA SER A 94 2.21 -8.33 -10.76
C SER A 94 1.13 -8.87 -9.83
N ASP A 95 1.32 -8.72 -8.51
CA ASP A 95 0.43 -9.28 -7.50
C ASP A 95 -0.04 -8.22 -6.49
N TRP A 96 -1.31 -8.32 -6.08
CA TRP A 96 -1.91 -7.38 -5.14
C TRP A 96 -1.44 -7.58 -3.71
N GLU A 97 -1.25 -8.83 -3.27
CA GLU A 97 -0.79 -9.12 -1.92
C GLU A 97 0.66 -8.68 -1.73
N GLU A 98 1.53 -8.91 -2.73
CA GLU A 98 2.92 -8.42 -2.75
C GLU A 98 2.95 -6.88 -2.62
N TYR A 99 2.13 -6.20 -3.42
CA TYR A 99 2.02 -4.74 -3.38
C TYR A 99 1.59 -4.23 -1.99
N VAL A 100 0.53 -4.80 -1.41
CA VAL A 100 0.03 -4.39 -0.10
C VAL A 100 1.04 -4.69 1.00
N ALA A 101 1.70 -5.85 0.95
CA ALA A 101 2.76 -6.21 1.89
C ALA A 101 3.91 -5.21 1.83
N ARG A 102 4.34 -4.82 0.62
CA ARG A 102 5.38 -3.80 0.44
C ARG A 102 4.95 -2.44 0.97
N MET A 103 3.75 -1.98 0.64
CA MET A 103 3.25 -0.67 1.09
C MET A 103 3.12 -0.62 2.62
N ARG A 104 2.65 -1.70 3.25
CA ARG A 104 2.61 -1.79 4.73
C ARG A 104 3.99 -1.76 5.36
N LEU A 105 4.98 -2.45 4.78
CA LEU A 105 6.37 -2.38 5.24
C LEU A 105 6.88 -0.93 5.18
N MET A 106 6.65 -0.23 4.08
CA MET A 106 7.07 1.16 3.93
C MET A 106 6.35 2.10 4.91
N ASP A 107 5.05 1.91 5.13
CA ASP A 107 4.30 2.69 6.13
C ASP A 107 4.79 2.42 7.55
N MET A 108 5.10 1.16 7.89
CA MET A 108 5.65 0.80 9.19
C MET A 108 7.01 1.45 9.43
N ILE A 109 7.90 1.45 8.42
CA ILE A 109 9.18 2.16 8.50
C ILE A 109 8.94 3.67 8.73
N GLY A 110 7.98 4.27 8.01
CA GLY A 110 7.61 5.67 8.22
C GLY A 110 7.12 5.95 9.64
N VAL A 111 6.27 5.08 10.21
CA VAL A 111 5.80 5.22 11.58
C VAL A 111 6.95 5.12 12.58
N VAL A 112 7.83 4.12 12.44
CA VAL A 112 9.02 3.97 13.30
C VAL A 112 9.91 5.21 13.22
N TRP A 113 10.09 5.76 12.02
CA TRP A 113 10.88 6.96 11.80
C TRP A 113 10.28 8.20 12.49
N ILE A 114 8.97 8.41 12.37
CA ILE A 114 8.28 9.52 13.04
C ILE A 114 8.39 9.40 14.57
N VAL A 115 8.19 8.19 15.10
CA VAL A 115 8.34 7.93 16.55
C VAL A 115 9.76 8.21 17.02
N LEU A 116 10.76 7.77 16.25
CA LEU A 116 12.17 8.01 16.57
C LEU A 116 12.50 9.51 16.57
N LEU A 117 12.07 10.25 15.55
CA LEU A 117 12.26 11.71 15.48
C LEU A 117 11.59 12.41 16.67
N GLY A 118 10.37 12.00 17.04
CA GLY A 118 9.67 12.52 18.22
C GLY A 118 10.43 12.24 19.52
N ALA A 119 10.93 11.01 19.70
CA ALA A 119 11.71 10.64 20.87
C ALA A 119 13.03 11.42 20.97
N ILE A 120 13.76 11.58 19.86
CA ILE A 120 15.00 12.39 19.80
C ILE A 120 14.70 13.85 20.14
N TYR A 121 13.63 14.43 19.58
CA TYR A 121 13.23 15.80 19.86
C TYR A 121 12.89 16.01 21.35
N LEU A 122 12.10 15.11 21.95
CA LEU A 122 11.76 15.19 23.37
C LEU A 122 13.01 15.03 24.24
N TYR A 123 13.91 14.10 23.90
CA TYR A 123 15.17 13.94 24.60
C TYR A 123 15.99 15.23 24.57
N ALA A 124 16.28 15.78 23.39
CA ALA A 124 17.07 17.00 23.24
C ALA A 124 16.42 18.26 23.83
N ARG A 125 15.08 18.25 24.04
CA ARG A 125 14.37 19.40 24.61
C ARG A 125 14.35 19.40 26.13
N PHE A 126 14.31 18.22 26.75
CA PHE A 126 14.11 18.03 28.19
C PHE A 126 15.33 17.51 28.95
N PHE A 127 16.33 16.98 28.25
CA PHE A 127 17.63 16.57 28.79
C PHE A 127 18.74 17.38 28.11
#